data_AF-A0A257RXZ1-F1
#
_entry.id   AF-A0A257RXZ1-F1
#
_cell.length_a   1.000
_cell.length_b   1.000
_cell.length_c   1.000
_cell.angle_alpha   90.00
_cell.angle_beta   90.00
_cell.angle_gamma   90.00
#
_symmetry.space_group_name_H-M   'P 1'
#
loop_
_entity.id
_entity.type
_entity.pdbx_description
1 polymer ?
#
loop_
_entity_poly.entity_id
_entity_poly.type
_entity_poly.pdbx_seq_one_letter_code
_entity_poly.pdbx_strand_id
1 'polypeptide(L)'
;MSIKLDHHHRATAQKVFCHPINHNIQWHDVCSLLGRFGDVHETHRGNWAVTIGGETYSFGSTKARELTEDQVMKVRSFLRTFGLTKDTLQAA
;
A
#
# COMPACT_ATOMS: atom_id res chain seq x y z
N MET A 1 14.66 -1.42 -13.02
CA MET A 1 14.41 -0.14 -12.34
C MET A 1 14.79 -0.33 -10.88
N SER A 2 15.69 0.48 -10.31
CA SER A 2 16.03 0.39 -8.88
C SER A 2 14.98 1.19 -8.10
N ILE A 3 14.08 0.48 -7.43
CA ILE A 3 13.04 1.09 -6.60
C ILE A 3 13.72 1.51 -5.30
N LYS A 4 13.87 2.82 -5.06
CA LYS A 4 14.45 3.34 -3.82
C LYS A 4 13.34 3.57 -2.81
N LEU A 5 13.40 2.86 -1.68
CA LEU A 5 12.48 3.05 -0.56
C LEU A 5 13.15 3.86 0.55
N ASP A 6 12.66 5.08 0.75
CA ASP A 6 12.98 5.89 1.94
C ASP A 6 12.54 5.23 3.25
N HIS A 7 13.09 5.72 4.36
CA HIS A 7 12.78 5.24 5.72
C HIS A 7 11.26 5.23 6.01
N HIS A 8 10.54 6.24 5.52
CA HIS A 8 9.10 6.34 5.69
C HIS A 8 8.36 5.19 5.00
N HIS A 9 8.72 4.83 3.76
CA HIS A 9 8.09 3.73 3.04
C HIS A 9 8.32 2.39 3.74
N ARG A 10 9.53 2.19 4.28
CA ARG A 10 9.88 0.98 5.04
C ARG A 10 9.11 0.88 6.34
N ALA A 11 8.94 2.00 7.05
CA ALA A 11 8.12 2.06 8.27
C ALA A 11 6.64 1.74 7.96
N THR A 12 6.10 2.28 6.87
CA THR A 12 4.73 1.98 6.42
C THR A 12 4.58 0.50 6.06
N ALA A 13 5.51 -0.05 5.27
CA ALA A 13 5.52 -1.47 4.94
C ALA A 13 5.57 -2.33 6.20
N GLN A 14 6.45 -1.99 7.16
CA GLN A 14 6.55 -2.71 8.42
C GLN A 14 5.23 -2.68 9.19
N LYS A 15 4.54 -1.53 9.28
CA LYS A 15 3.23 -1.44 9.93
C LYS A 15 2.15 -2.29 9.25
N VAL A 16 2.12 -2.32 7.91
CA VAL A 16 1.17 -3.11 7.11
C VAL A 16 1.38 -4.62 7.29
N PHE A 17 2.65 -5.06 7.41
CA PHE A 17 3.00 -6.47 7.60
C PHE A 17 3.15 -6.89 9.07
N CYS A 18 3.07 -5.96 10.03
CA CYS A 18 3.17 -6.26 11.45
C CYS A 18 1.95 -7.03 11.95
N HIS A 19 2.15 -7.82 12.99
CA HIS A 19 1.07 -8.42 13.75
C HIS A 19 1.27 -8.14 15.25
N PRO A 20 0.27 -7.56 15.95
CA PRO A 20 -1.08 -7.18 15.49
C PRO A 20 -1.08 -6.03 14.47
N ILE A 21 -2.20 -5.87 13.75
CA ILE A 21 -2.38 -4.79 12.77
C ILE A 21 -2.33 -3.44 13.51
N ASN A 22 -1.51 -2.51 13.01
CA ASN A 22 -1.44 -1.18 13.59
C ASN A 22 -2.66 -0.35 13.14
N HIS A 23 -3.36 0.26 14.10
CA HIS A 23 -4.56 1.08 13.82
C HIS A 23 -4.21 2.48 13.28
N ASN A 24 -2.93 2.89 13.28
CA ASN A 24 -2.48 4.19 12.79
C ASN A 24 -1.63 4.07 11.51
N ILE A 25 -2.27 3.55 10.46
CA ILE A 25 -1.70 3.51 9.11
C ILE A 25 -2.47 4.52 8.28
N GLN A 26 -1.80 5.59 7.86
CA GLN A 26 -2.41 6.64 7.05
C GLN A 26 -2.50 6.18 5.59
N TRP A 27 -3.63 6.46 4.94
CA TRP A 27 -3.83 6.10 3.52
C TRP A 27 -2.81 6.76 2.61
N HIS A 28 -2.47 8.02 2.88
CA HIS A 28 -1.45 8.75 2.10
C HIS A 28 -0.08 8.05 2.12
N ASP A 29 0.30 7.43 3.24
CA ASP A 29 1.58 6.72 3.37
C ASP A 29 1.60 5.46 2.52
N VAL A 30 0.47 4.76 2.48
CA VAL A 30 0.29 3.58 1.64
C VAL A 30 0.27 3.97 0.16
N CYS A 31 -0.41 5.04 -0.22
CA CYS A 31 -0.36 5.58 -1.57
C CYS A 31 1.07 5.93 -2.00
N SER A 32 1.83 6.59 -1.12
CA SER A 32 3.22 6.96 -1.40
C SER A 32 4.10 5.73 -1.61
N LEU A 33 3.94 4.69 -0.79
CA LEU A 33 4.61 3.40 -0.97
C LEU A 33 4.21 2.74 -2.29
N LEU A 34 2.93 2.62 -2.58
CA LEU A 34 2.40 1.96 -3.79
C LEU A 34 2.81 2.70 -5.06
N GLY A 35 2.88 4.04 -5.02
CA GLY A 35 3.35 4.88 -6.12
C GLY A 35 4.81 4.65 -6.52
N ARG A 36 5.59 3.92 -5.71
CA ARG A 36 6.94 3.49 -6.10
C ARG A 36 6.96 2.27 -7.00
N PHE A 37 5.89 1.47 -6.99
CA PHE A 37 5.77 0.24 -7.77
C PHE A 37 4.84 0.38 -8.98
N GLY A 38 3.94 1.35 -8.94
CA GLY A 38 3.00 1.61 -10.03
C GLY A 38 2.32 2.97 -9.90
N ASP A 39 1.18 3.11 -10.55
CA ASP A 39 0.40 4.34 -10.54
C ASP A 39 -0.73 4.27 -9.52
N VAL A 40 -0.89 5.31 -8.70
CA VAL A 40 -1.92 5.41 -7.67
C VAL A 40 -2.80 6.60 -7.99
N HIS A 41 -4.09 6.37 -8.20
CA HIS A 41 -5.01 7.44 -8.57
C HIS A 41 -6.37 7.30 -7.87
N GLU A 42 -6.96 8.46 -7.58
CA GLU A 42 -8.35 8.54 -7.17
C GLU A 42 -9.25 8.37 -8.40
N THR A 43 -10.19 7.44 -8.30
CA THR A 43 -11.21 7.17 -9.30
C THR A 43 -12.47 8.01 -9.00
N HIS A 44 -13.65 7.55 -9.41
CA HIS A 44 -14.90 8.27 -9.19
C HIS A 44 -15.43 8.08 -7.75
N ARG A 45 -15.97 9.16 -7.15
CA ARG A 45 -16.61 9.20 -5.81
C ARG A 45 -15.67 8.91 -4.62
N GLY A 46 -14.41 9.32 -4.67
CA GLY A 46 -13.50 9.14 -3.51
C GLY A 46 -13.05 7.69 -3.31
N ASN A 47 -13.08 6.89 -4.38
CA ASN A 47 -12.54 5.54 -4.41
C ASN A 47 -11.12 5.58 -4.96
N TRP A 48 -10.22 4.77 -4.41
CA TRP A 48 -8.84 4.72 -4.90
C TRP A 48 -8.54 3.43 -5.63
N ALA A 49 -7.74 3.54 -6.68
CA ALA A 49 -7.22 2.42 -7.44
C ALA A 49 -5.70 2.55 -7.63
N VAL A 50 -5.06 1.40 -7.78
CA VAL A 50 -3.61 1.30 -8.01
C VAL A 50 -3.36 0.35 -9.16
N THR A 51 -2.53 0.78 -10.10
CA THR A 51 -2.15 -0.02 -11.27
C THR A 51 -0.67 -0.38 -11.19
N ILE A 52 -0.36 -1.67 -11.01
CA ILE A 52 1.02 -2.20 -11.00
C ILE A 52 1.15 -3.23 -12.12
N GLY A 53 2.13 -3.06 -13.01
CA GLY A 53 2.41 -4.05 -14.06
C GLY A 53 1.26 -4.32 -15.04
N GLY A 54 0.30 -3.39 -15.17
CA GLY A 54 -0.89 -3.53 -16.02
C GLY A 54 -2.11 -4.10 -15.30
N GLU A 55 -1.98 -4.56 -14.06
CA GLU A 55 -3.09 -4.98 -13.22
C GLU A 55 -3.57 -3.81 -12.35
N THR A 56 -4.88 -3.53 -12.38
CA THR A 56 -5.49 -2.47 -11.58
C THR A 56 -6.29 -3.06 -10.43
N TYR A 57 -6.00 -2.60 -9.21
CA TYR A 57 -6.67 -3.03 -7.99
C TYR A 57 -7.36 -1.85 -7.32
N SER A 58 -8.66 -2.01 -7.04
CA SER A 58 -9.48 -0.98 -6.38
C SER A 58 -9.57 -1.25 -4.89
N PHE A 59 -9.20 -0.26 -4.08
CA PHE A 59 -9.29 -0.33 -2.61
C PHE A 59 -10.64 0.17 -2.09
N GLY A 60 -11.46 0.75 -2.96
CA GLY A 60 -12.74 1.35 -2.61
C GLY A 60 -12.55 2.70 -1.93
N SER A 61 -13.55 3.13 -1.17
CA SER A 61 -13.58 4.50 -0.65
C SER A 61 -12.78 4.62 0.63
N THR A 62 -11.74 5.45 0.60
CA THR A 62 -10.94 5.83 1.77
C THR A 62 -11.29 7.25 2.16
N LYS A 63 -12.55 7.48 2.53
CA LYS A 63 -12.97 8.77 3.14
C LYS A 63 -12.23 9.01 4.45
N ALA A 64 -11.88 7.93 5.14
CA ALA A 64 -11.06 7.98 6.34
C ALA A 64 -9.59 8.20 5.95
N ARG A 65 -8.94 9.08 6.70
CA ARG A 65 -7.50 9.36 6.57
C ARG A 65 -6.64 8.13 6.92
N GLU A 66 -7.17 7.25 7.75
CA GLU A 66 -6.53 6.02 8.22
C GLU A 66 -7.19 4.77 7.61
N LEU A 67 -6.40 3.72 7.38
CA LEU A 67 -6.91 2.43 6.92
C LEU A 67 -7.61 1.69 8.06
N THR A 68 -8.74 1.07 7.75
CA THR A 68 -9.33 0.03 8.60
C THR A 68 -8.54 -1.28 8.47
N GLU A 69 -8.70 -2.20 9.41
CA GLU A 69 -8.04 -3.52 9.37
C GLU A 69 -8.31 -4.27 8.07
N ASP A 70 -9.56 -4.24 7.58
CA ASP A 70 -9.93 -4.85 6.30
C ASP A 70 -9.16 -4.26 5.12
N GLN A 71 -8.96 -2.94 5.12
CA GLN A 71 -8.18 -2.26 4.09
C GLN A 71 -6.71 -2.61 4.19
N VAL A 72 -6.15 -2.72 5.40
CA VAL A 72 -4.77 -3.19 5.60
C VAL A 72 -4.61 -4.62 5.09
N MET A 73 -5.57 -5.51 5.37
CA MET A 73 -5.55 -6.89 4.87
C MET A 73 -5.61 -6.95 3.34
N LYS A 74 -6.42 -6.10 2.70
CA LYS A 74 -6.46 -5.98 1.24
C LYS A 74 -5.13 -5.52 0.66
N VAL A 75 -4.53 -4.46 1.22
CA VAL A 75 -3.19 -3.97 0.80
C VAL A 75 -2.14 -5.06 0.95
N ARG A 76 -2.15 -5.79 2.08
CA ARG A 76 -1.22 -6.89 2.31
C ARG A 76 -1.38 -8.02 1.30
N SER A 77 -2.62 -8.39 0.99
CA SER A 77 -2.93 -9.41 -0.02
C SER A 77 -2.46 -8.96 -1.41
N PHE A 78 -2.76 -7.72 -1.77
CA PHE A 78 -2.33 -7.10 -3.03
C PHE A 78 -0.81 -7.11 -3.17
N LEU A 79 -0.07 -6.59 -2.19
CA LEU A 79 1.40 -6.58 -2.21
C LEU A 79 1.97 -8.00 -2.37
N ARG A 80 1.38 -9.00 -1.70
CA ARG A 80 1.77 -10.40 -1.85
C ARG A 80 1.55 -10.94 -3.28
N THR A 81 0.48 -10.55 -3.95
CA THR A 81 0.20 -10.97 -5.34
C THR A 81 1.31 -10.52 -6.30
N PHE A 82 1.89 -9.34 -6.09
CA PHE A 82 3.02 -8.83 -6.88
C PHE A 82 4.40 -9.30 -6.38
N GLY A 83 4.45 -10.23 -5.43
CA GLY A 83 5.70 -10.69 -4.81
C GLY A 83 6.39 -9.65 -3.91
N LEU A 84 5.71 -8.54 -3.59
CA LEU A 84 6.19 -7.50 -2.68
C LEU A 84 5.95 -7.94 -1.24
N THR A 85 6.93 -8.64 -0.69
CA THR A 85 6.89 -9.10 0.70
C THR A 85 7.68 -8.17 1.63
N LYS A 86 7.56 -8.37 2.95
CA LYS A 86 8.36 -7.64 3.95
C LYS A 86 9.85 -7.63 3.59
N ASP A 87 10.36 -8.74 3.06
CA ASP A 87 11.78 -8.96 2.80
C ASP A 87 12.22 -8.13 1.59
N THR A 88 11.43 -8.16 0.52
CA THR A 88 11.63 -7.36 -0.69
C THR A 88 11.59 -5.86 -0.39
N LEU A 89 10.68 -5.42 0.48
CA LEU A 89 10.55 -4.01 0.89
C LEU A 89 11.63 -3.57 1.89
N GLN A 90 12.27 -4.51 2.59
CA GLN A 90 13.42 -4.25 3.45
C GLN A 90 14.74 -4.30 2.67
N ALA A 91 14.80 -5.00 1.54
CA ALA A 91 15.99 -5.09 0.70
C ALA A 91 16.10 -3.99 -0.37
N ALA A 92 14.98 -3.45 -0.86
CA ALA A 92 14.91 -2.34 -1.82
C ALA A 92 15.09 -0.98 -1.14
#